data_AF-A0A7S3N2F0-F1
#
_entry.id   AF-A0A7S3N2F0-F1
#
_cell.length_a   1.000
_cell.length_b   1.000
_cell.length_c   1.000
_cell.angle_alpha   90.00
_cell.angle_beta   90.00
_cell.angle_gamma   90.00
#
_symmetry.space_group_name_H-M   'P 1'
#
loop_
_entity.id
_entity.type
_entity.pdbx_description
1 polymer ?
#
loop_
_entity_poly.entity_id
_entity_poly.type
_entity_poly.pdbx_seq_one_letter_code
_entity_poly.pdbx_strand_id
1 'polypeptide(L)'
;MKGLEFSANEKKMGWNCQPTRVVTFDDVKVPKENLLGERGHGFKYAMAGLDGGRINIASCSLGGAAKSLELATQYTKERKQFGKSISEFQNTQFTLAKMATKLEASRSLLRQAARMVAEGDPNGTMYSAMAKRYATDECFDVVNSALQ
;
A
#
# COMPACT_ATOMS: atom_id res chain seq x y z
N MET A 1 25.66 -14.77 -13.49
CA MET A 1 26.09 -13.76 -14.49
C MET A 1 27.33 -13.09 -13.92
N LYS A 2 28.47 -13.11 -14.61
CA LYS A 2 29.70 -12.48 -14.13
C LYS A 2 29.46 -10.96 -13.99
N GLY A 3 29.90 -10.36 -12.89
CA GLY A 3 29.74 -8.91 -12.64
C GLY A 3 28.42 -8.49 -11.97
N LEU A 4 27.49 -9.43 -11.73
CA LEU A 4 26.26 -9.16 -10.97
C LEU A 4 26.45 -9.54 -9.51
N GLU A 5 26.37 -8.57 -8.62
CA GLU A 5 26.57 -8.76 -7.18
C GLU A 5 25.41 -8.20 -6.35
N PHE A 6 25.26 -8.74 -5.14
CA PHE A 6 24.22 -8.35 -4.22
C PHE A 6 24.81 -8.13 -2.82
N SER A 7 24.60 -6.96 -2.23
CA SER A 7 25.06 -6.61 -0.88
C SER A 7 24.34 -7.39 0.25
N ALA A 8 24.66 -7.14 1.52
CA ALA A 8 23.92 -7.71 2.64
C ALA A 8 22.45 -7.22 2.68
N ASN A 9 21.60 -7.93 3.45
CA ASN A 9 20.23 -7.48 3.66
C ASN A 9 20.19 -6.21 4.52
N GLU A 10 19.45 -5.21 4.04
CA GLU A 10 19.17 -3.97 4.77
C GLU A 10 18.29 -4.23 6.00
N LYS A 11 18.65 -3.59 7.11
CA LYS A 11 17.79 -3.50 8.31
C LYS A 11 16.75 -2.40 8.11
N LYS A 12 15.49 -2.72 8.32
CA LYS A 12 14.34 -1.86 8.02
C LYS A 12 13.39 -1.78 9.20
N MET A 13 12.55 -0.74 9.24
CA MET A 13 11.50 -0.58 10.25
C MET A 13 10.42 -1.67 10.12
N GLY A 14 10.01 -1.98 8.88
CA GLY A 14 8.98 -2.97 8.56
C GLY A 14 9.27 -3.63 7.22
N TRP A 15 8.31 -4.40 6.70
CA TRP A 15 8.52 -5.19 5.48
C TRP A 15 9.76 -6.10 5.61
N ASN A 16 9.91 -6.73 6.78
CA ASN A 16 11.10 -7.53 7.14
C ASN A 16 11.12 -8.90 6.47
N CYS A 17 9.97 -9.41 6.02
CA CYS A 17 9.86 -10.69 5.31
C CYS A 17 10.40 -10.65 3.88
N GLN A 18 10.73 -9.46 3.36
CA GLN A 18 11.33 -9.31 2.04
C GLN A 18 12.80 -8.86 2.13
N PRO A 19 13.72 -9.54 1.43
CA PRO A 19 15.10 -9.09 1.33
C PRO A 19 15.15 -7.77 0.56
N THR A 20 15.88 -6.80 1.11
CA THR A 20 16.15 -5.52 0.44
C THR A 20 17.65 -5.36 0.44
N ARG A 21 18.26 -5.25 -0.73
CA ARG A 21 19.71 -5.22 -0.89
C ARG A 21 20.06 -4.36 -2.10
N VAL A 22 21.23 -3.72 -2.07
CA VAL A 22 21.83 -3.11 -3.25
C VAL A 22 22.17 -4.20 -4.26
N VAL A 23 21.82 -3.95 -5.54
CA VAL A 23 22.18 -4.77 -6.70
C VAL A 23 23.23 -3.99 -7.51
N THR A 24 24.41 -4.55 -7.69
CA THR A 24 25.52 -3.91 -8.40
C THR A 24 25.79 -4.64 -9.72
N PHE A 25 26.02 -3.86 -10.77
CA PHE A 25 26.39 -4.34 -12.10
C PHE A 25 27.77 -3.79 -12.47
N ASP A 26 28.76 -4.66 -12.59
CA ASP A 26 30.15 -4.35 -13.00
C ASP A 26 30.52 -5.13 -14.27
N ASP A 27 30.70 -4.45 -15.40
CA ASP A 27 30.98 -5.04 -16.71
C ASP A 27 30.10 -6.25 -17.10
N VAL A 28 28.82 -6.18 -16.70
CA VAL A 28 27.84 -7.25 -16.95
C VAL A 28 27.47 -7.30 -18.43
N LYS A 29 27.77 -8.43 -19.08
CA LYS A 29 27.31 -8.71 -20.46
C LYS A 29 25.89 -9.24 -20.44
N VAL A 30 24.96 -8.47 -21.02
CA VAL A 30 23.55 -8.86 -21.21
C VAL A 30 23.29 -9.17 -22.68
N PRO A 31 22.76 -10.34 -23.03
CA PRO A 31 22.41 -10.67 -24.42
C PRO A 31 21.35 -9.72 -25.00
N LYS A 32 21.38 -9.50 -26.32
CA LYS A 32 20.47 -8.53 -26.98
C LYS A 32 19.01 -8.97 -26.88
N GLU A 33 18.76 -10.27 -26.86
CA GLU A 33 17.45 -10.91 -26.69
C GLU A 33 16.81 -10.64 -25.32
N ASN A 34 17.58 -10.20 -24.32
CA ASN A 34 17.04 -9.78 -23.02
C ASN A 34 16.54 -8.33 -23.00
N LEU A 35 16.66 -7.59 -24.11
CA LEU A 35 16.09 -6.25 -24.23
C LEU A 35 14.56 -6.36 -24.18
N LEU A 36 13.96 -5.72 -23.17
CA LEU A 36 12.50 -5.62 -23.07
C LEU A 36 12.01 -4.53 -24.02
N GLY A 37 11.29 -4.93 -25.08
CA GLY A 37 10.75 -4.03 -26.07
C GLY A 37 11.84 -3.35 -26.91
N GLU A 38 11.72 -2.04 -27.09
CA GLU A 38 12.57 -1.25 -27.97
C GLU A 38 13.60 -0.43 -27.21
N ARG A 39 14.81 -0.31 -27.79
CA ARG A 39 15.90 0.47 -27.20
C ARG A 39 15.50 1.94 -27.10
N GLY A 40 15.66 2.52 -25.92
CA GLY A 40 15.31 3.92 -25.63
C GLY A 40 13.92 4.11 -25.01
N HIS A 41 13.07 3.07 -24.98
CA HIS A 41 11.71 3.16 -24.43
C HIS A 41 11.60 2.75 -22.95
N GLY A 42 12.71 2.49 -22.27
CA GLY A 42 12.73 2.01 -20.87
C GLY A 42 11.93 2.88 -19.89
N PHE A 43 12.00 4.21 -20.01
CA PHE A 43 11.22 5.11 -19.17
C PHE A 43 9.71 4.94 -19.38
N LYS A 44 9.26 4.83 -20.63
CA LYS A 44 7.85 4.61 -20.97
C LYS A 44 7.33 3.29 -20.39
N TYR A 45 8.13 2.23 -20.49
CA TYR A 45 7.77 0.93 -19.92
C TYR A 45 7.71 0.97 -18.39
N ALA A 46 8.66 1.66 -17.75
CA ALA A 46 8.64 1.86 -16.31
C ALA A 46 7.39 2.63 -15.86
N MET A 47 7.04 3.72 -16.55
CA MET A 47 5.83 4.51 -16.24
C MET A 47 4.54 3.71 -16.44
N ALA A 48 4.45 2.88 -17.49
CA ALA A 48 3.30 2.03 -17.72
C ALA A 48 3.08 1.01 -16.59
N GLY A 49 4.16 0.51 -15.97
CA GLY A 49 4.07 -0.39 -14.82
C GLY A 49 3.64 0.29 -13.51
N LEU A 50 3.86 1.61 -13.37
CA LEU A 50 3.60 2.33 -12.12
C LEU A 50 2.12 2.46 -11.79
N ASP A 51 1.22 2.50 -12.78
CA ASP A 51 -0.21 2.61 -12.52
C ASP A 51 -0.75 1.37 -11.80
N GLY A 52 -0.37 0.18 -12.26
CA GLY A 52 -0.65 -1.07 -11.54
C GLY A 52 0.05 -1.12 -10.18
N GLY A 53 1.31 -0.68 -10.09
CA GLY A 53 2.05 -0.63 -8.82
C GLY A 53 1.39 0.24 -7.76
N ARG A 54 0.85 1.40 -8.16
CA ARG A 54 0.10 2.34 -7.29
C ARG A 54 -1.16 1.71 -6.72
N ILE A 55 -1.94 1.02 -7.55
CA ILE A 55 -3.14 0.30 -7.13
C ILE A 55 -2.78 -0.83 -6.16
N ASN A 56 -1.72 -1.57 -6.44
CA ASN A 56 -1.32 -2.72 -5.62
C ASN A 56 -0.88 -2.30 -4.21
N ILE A 57 -0.03 -1.28 -4.07
CA ILE A 57 0.42 -0.82 -2.75
C ILE A 57 -0.72 -0.17 -1.93
N ALA A 58 -1.63 0.52 -2.60
CA ALA A 58 -2.86 1.04 -1.98
C ALA A 58 -3.76 -0.10 -1.47
N SER A 59 -3.86 -1.18 -2.24
CA SER A 59 -4.62 -2.38 -1.85
C SER A 59 -4.03 -3.07 -0.62
N CYS A 60 -2.70 -3.18 -0.54
CA CYS A 60 -2.03 -3.69 0.67
C CYS A 60 -2.34 -2.83 1.90
N SER A 61 -2.30 -1.51 1.74
CA SER A 61 -2.59 -0.56 2.83
C SER A 61 -4.04 -0.69 3.30
N LEU A 62 -4.98 -0.83 2.36
CA LEU A 62 -6.40 -1.04 2.65
C LEU A 62 -6.64 -2.34 3.43
N GLY A 63 -5.97 -3.43 3.03
CA GLY A 63 -6.07 -4.71 3.73
C GLY A 63 -5.56 -4.63 5.17
N GLY A 64 -4.41 -3.98 5.38
CA GLY A 64 -3.85 -3.74 6.71
C GLY A 64 -4.80 -2.93 7.59
N ALA A 65 -5.29 -1.80 7.10
CA ALA A 65 -6.23 -0.95 7.83
C ALA A 65 -7.55 -1.64 8.14
N ALA A 66 -8.09 -2.44 7.20
CA ALA A 66 -9.30 -3.22 7.44
C ALA A 66 -9.12 -4.21 8.60
N LYS A 67 -7.99 -4.94 8.62
CA LYS A 67 -7.71 -5.87 9.71
C LYS A 67 -7.48 -5.14 11.04
N SER A 68 -6.78 -4.00 11.03
CA SER A 68 -6.58 -3.19 12.23
C SER A 68 -7.88 -2.65 12.81
N LEU A 69 -8.82 -2.18 11.97
CA LEU A 69 -10.13 -1.74 12.42
C LEU A 69 -10.95 -2.91 13.02
N GLU A 70 -10.91 -4.08 12.39
CA GLU A 70 -11.57 -5.29 12.91
C GLU A 70 -11.06 -5.63 14.32
N LEU A 71 -9.73 -5.71 14.48
CA LEU A 71 -9.08 -6.03 15.75
C LEU A 71 -9.35 -4.97 16.82
N ALA A 72 -9.26 -3.68 16.48
CA ALA A 72 -9.57 -2.59 17.41
C ALA A 72 -11.05 -2.63 17.84
N THR A 73 -11.96 -2.85 16.90
CA THR A 73 -13.39 -2.97 17.21
C THR A 73 -13.67 -4.13 18.15
N GLN A 74 -13.04 -5.29 17.93
CA GLN A 74 -13.16 -6.43 18.83
C GLN A 74 -12.62 -6.10 20.22
N TYR A 75 -11.38 -5.59 20.30
CA TYR A 75 -10.74 -5.25 21.57
C TYR A 75 -11.56 -4.25 22.39
N THR A 76 -12.18 -3.26 21.74
CA THR A 76 -12.98 -2.25 22.47
C THR A 76 -14.23 -2.82 23.14
N LYS A 77 -14.76 -3.96 22.67
CA LYS A 77 -15.89 -4.65 23.28
C LYS A 77 -15.49 -5.56 24.44
N GLU A 78 -14.28 -6.11 24.37
CA GLU A 78 -13.74 -7.02 25.38
C GLU A 78 -13.12 -6.25 26.56
N ARG A 79 -12.47 -5.12 26.27
CA ARG A 79 -11.78 -4.32 27.27
C ARG A 79 -12.76 -3.51 28.10
N LYS A 80 -12.72 -3.69 29.43
CA LYS A 80 -13.44 -2.87 30.40
C LYS A 80 -12.52 -1.88 31.09
N GLN A 81 -13.01 -0.66 31.29
CA GLN A 81 -12.35 0.37 32.11
C GLN A 81 -13.40 1.32 32.68
N PHE A 82 -13.15 1.85 33.89
CA PHE A 82 -14.12 2.71 34.60
C PHE A 82 -15.52 2.07 34.70
N GLY A 83 -15.57 0.76 34.97
CA GLY A 83 -16.81 0.02 35.26
C GLY A 83 -17.61 -0.45 34.04
N LYS A 84 -17.20 -0.16 32.81
CA LYS A 84 -17.93 -0.58 31.59
C LYS A 84 -17.01 -0.89 30.41
N SER A 85 -17.57 -1.42 29.32
CA SER A 85 -16.80 -1.67 28.10
C SER A 85 -16.30 -0.37 27.50
N ILE A 86 -15.06 -0.33 26.97
CA ILE A 86 -14.55 0.90 26.37
C ILE A 86 -15.29 1.29 25.08
N SER A 87 -15.99 0.34 24.45
CA SER A 87 -16.92 0.59 23.34
C SER A 87 -18.14 1.44 23.73
N GLU A 88 -18.44 1.59 25.03
CA GLU A 88 -19.57 2.38 25.54
C GLU A 88 -19.20 3.85 25.78
N PHE A 89 -17.94 4.24 25.57
CA PHE A 89 -17.55 5.65 25.59
C PHE A 89 -17.74 6.27 24.21
N GLN A 90 -18.42 7.42 24.16
CA GLN A 90 -18.72 8.12 22.92
C GLN A 90 -17.46 8.47 22.11
N ASN A 91 -16.37 8.85 22.78
CA ASN A 91 -15.11 9.16 22.10
C ASN A 91 -14.52 7.94 21.35
N THR A 92 -14.63 6.74 21.94
CA THR A 92 -14.25 5.48 21.27
C THR A 92 -15.11 5.25 20.04
N GLN A 93 -16.42 5.45 20.16
CA GLN A 93 -17.37 5.27 19.05
C GLN A 93 -17.08 6.24 17.90
N PHE A 94 -16.81 7.51 18.20
CA PHE A 94 -16.43 8.52 17.21
C PHE A 94 -15.13 8.17 16.49
N THR A 95 -14.15 7.65 17.22
CA THR A 95 -12.87 7.21 16.65
C THR A 95 -13.07 6.03 15.68
N LEU A 96 -13.81 4.99 16.11
CA LEU A 96 -14.13 3.84 15.26
C LEU A 96 -14.96 4.25 14.03
N ALA A 97 -15.92 5.17 14.19
CA ALA A 97 -16.70 5.70 13.08
C ALA A 97 -15.81 6.42 12.05
N LYS A 98 -14.90 7.30 12.52
CA LYS A 98 -13.94 7.99 11.65
C LYS A 98 -13.02 7.00 10.91
N MET A 99 -12.52 5.98 11.59
CA MET A 99 -11.70 4.94 10.98
C MET A 99 -12.46 4.19 9.89
N ALA A 100 -13.71 3.79 10.17
CA ALA A 100 -14.56 3.10 9.20
C ALA A 100 -14.85 3.96 7.96
N THR A 101 -15.14 5.26 8.14
CA THR A 101 -15.37 6.19 7.03
C THR A 101 -14.12 6.37 6.17
N LYS A 102 -12.94 6.56 6.78
CA LYS A 102 -11.66 6.65 6.06
C LYS A 102 -11.38 5.40 5.23
N LEU A 103 -11.61 4.23 5.81
CA LEU A 103 -11.42 2.94 5.15
C LEU A 103 -12.35 2.78 3.95
N GLU A 104 -13.63 3.12 4.08
CA GLU A 104 -14.59 3.02 2.98
C GLU A 104 -14.27 4.01 1.86
N ALA A 105 -13.97 5.27 2.19
CA ALA A 105 -13.55 6.26 1.20
C ALA A 105 -12.30 5.81 0.42
N SER A 106 -11.31 5.24 1.13
CA SER A 106 -10.11 4.68 0.51
C SER A 106 -10.43 3.52 -0.42
N ARG A 107 -11.34 2.61 -0.01
CA ARG A 107 -11.80 1.47 -0.81
C ARG A 107 -12.52 1.91 -2.07
N SER A 108 -13.43 2.88 -1.98
CA SER A 108 -14.19 3.38 -3.13
C SER A 108 -13.27 4.01 -4.16
N LEU A 109 -12.38 4.93 -3.73
CA LEU A 109 -11.44 5.60 -4.62
C LEU A 109 -10.48 4.60 -5.29
N LEU A 110 -9.96 3.64 -4.52
CA LEU A 110 -9.06 2.62 -5.03
C LEU A 110 -9.72 1.73 -6.07
N ARG A 111 -10.94 1.25 -5.80
CA ARG A 111 -11.68 0.40 -6.75
C ARG A 111 -12.06 1.16 -8.02
N GLN A 112 -12.41 2.43 -7.90
CA GLN A 112 -12.66 3.30 -9.06
C GLN A 112 -11.39 3.44 -9.92
N ALA A 113 -10.24 3.75 -9.29
CA ALA A 113 -8.97 3.85 -10.00
C ALA A 113 -8.57 2.53 -10.67
N ALA A 114 -8.73 1.40 -9.97
CA ALA A 114 -8.45 0.08 -10.52
C ALA A 114 -9.31 -0.23 -11.76
N ARG A 115 -10.61 0.08 -11.72
CA ARG A 115 -11.49 -0.07 -12.87
C ARG A 115 -11.05 0.79 -14.05
N MET A 116 -10.77 2.07 -13.82
CA MET A 116 -10.32 3.01 -14.86
C MET A 116 -9.02 2.54 -15.53
N VAL A 117 -8.05 2.06 -14.74
CA VAL A 117 -6.81 1.51 -15.30
C VAL A 117 -7.08 0.22 -16.10
N ALA A 118 -7.95 -0.66 -15.62
CA ALA A 118 -8.29 -1.91 -16.32
C ALA A 118 -9.03 -1.67 -17.64
N GLU A 119 -9.88 -0.64 -17.70
CA GLU A 119 -10.66 -0.26 -18.88
C GLU A 119 -9.86 0.61 -19.88
N GLY A 120 -8.63 1.01 -19.53
CA GLY A 120 -7.82 1.91 -20.35
C GLY A 120 -8.36 3.34 -20.41
N ASP A 121 -9.07 3.79 -19.37
CA ASP A 121 -9.60 5.15 -19.28
C ASP A 121 -8.45 6.18 -19.34
N PRO A 122 -8.56 7.26 -20.13
CA PRO A 122 -7.55 8.32 -20.21
C PRO A 122 -7.17 8.94 -18.85
N ASN A 123 -8.07 8.88 -17.86
CA ASN A 123 -7.86 9.38 -16.51
C ASN A 123 -7.27 8.33 -15.55
N GLY A 124 -7.05 7.09 -16.00
CA GLY A 124 -6.58 5.99 -15.16
C GLY A 124 -5.29 6.31 -14.40
N THR A 125 -4.31 6.92 -15.06
CA THR A 125 -3.05 7.34 -14.43
C THR A 125 -3.25 8.39 -13.33
N MET A 126 -4.16 9.34 -13.55
CA MET A 126 -4.48 10.36 -12.55
C MET A 126 -5.15 9.74 -11.33
N TYR A 127 -6.16 8.89 -11.56
CA TYR A 127 -6.89 8.23 -10.49
C TYR A 127 -6.03 7.22 -9.73
N SER A 128 -5.12 6.50 -10.39
CA SER A 128 -4.17 5.59 -9.72
C SER A 128 -3.27 6.35 -8.74
N ALA A 129 -2.81 7.55 -9.12
CA ALA A 129 -2.00 8.41 -8.27
C ALA A 129 -2.80 8.98 -7.10
N MET A 130 -4.03 9.45 -7.34
CA MET A 130 -4.94 9.92 -6.28
C MET A 130 -5.27 8.81 -5.28
N ALA A 131 -5.64 7.63 -5.78
CA ALA A 131 -5.95 6.47 -4.96
C ALA A 131 -4.75 6.04 -4.11
N LYS A 132 -3.55 5.95 -4.71
CA LYS A 132 -2.33 5.62 -3.96
C LYS A 132 -2.10 6.61 -2.83
N ARG A 133 -2.10 7.91 -3.12
CA ARG A 133 -1.84 8.94 -2.12
C ARG A 133 -2.84 8.85 -0.97
N TYR A 134 -4.13 8.94 -1.30
CA TYR A 134 -5.18 8.98 -0.29
C TYR A 134 -5.23 7.69 0.52
N ALA A 135 -5.25 6.53 -0.14
CA ALA A 135 -5.37 5.27 0.57
C ALA A 135 -4.15 4.99 1.45
N THR A 136 -2.91 5.29 1.02
CA THR A 136 -1.74 5.03 1.88
C THR A 136 -1.73 5.90 3.13
N ASP A 137 -2.14 7.17 3.01
CA ASP A 137 -2.12 8.12 4.13
C ASP A 137 -3.26 7.81 5.12
N GLU A 138 -4.49 7.64 4.61
CA GLU A 138 -5.65 7.40 5.46
C GLU A 138 -5.64 6.01 6.09
N CYS A 139 -5.12 4.99 5.39
CA CYS A 139 -4.97 3.65 5.98
C CYS A 139 -3.90 3.63 7.06
N PHE A 140 -2.80 4.40 6.91
CA PHE A 140 -1.84 4.57 7.99
C PHE A 140 -2.49 5.19 9.23
N ASP A 141 -3.27 6.26 9.06
CA ASP A 141 -4.02 6.89 10.16
C ASP A 141 -4.97 5.92 10.86
N VAL A 142 -5.67 5.06 10.10
CA VAL A 142 -6.52 4.01 10.67
C VAL A 142 -5.71 3.03 11.51
N VAL A 143 -4.58 2.54 11.00
CA VAL A 143 -3.72 1.60 11.73
C VAL A 143 -3.15 2.27 13.00
N ASN A 144 -2.71 3.53 12.90
CA ASN A 144 -2.19 4.27 14.05
C ASN A 144 -3.28 4.51 15.11
N SER A 145 -4.51 4.85 14.69
CA SER A 145 -5.65 5.00 15.61
C SER A 145 -6.06 3.69 16.26
N ALA A 146 -5.90 2.56 15.56
CA ALA A 146 -6.16 1.23 16.11
C ALA A 146 -5.14 0.81 17.19
N LEU A 147 -3.93 1.34 17.12
CA LEU A 147 -2.87 1.09 18.10
C LEU A 147 -3.03 1.91 19.39
N GLN A 148 -3.73 3.05 19.31
CA GLN A 148 -3.93 4.02 20.40
C GLN A 148 -4.95 3.54 21.44
#